data_AF-A0A3C0PC66-F1
#
_entry.id   AF-A0A3C0PC66-F1
#
_cell.length_a   1.000
_cell.length_b   1.000
_cell.length_c   1.000
_cell.angle_alpha   90.00
_cell.angle_beta   90.00
_cell.angle_gamma   90.00
#
_symmetry.space_group_name_H-M   'P 1'
#
loop_
_entity.id
_entity.type
_entity.pdbx_description
1 polymer ?
#
loop_
_entity_poly.entity_id
_entity_poly.type
_entity_poly.pdbx_seq_one_letter_code
_entity_poly.pdbx_strand_id
1 'polypeptide(L)'
;MNEGNMENSSLELYETAYNLHYVEGNLSDACRIYKAIIDEFPDSNECGYAVIQLQKIQANEISEKIKTVQSPNIPGIIAVVCTIICVVVMLIALILIKKADSEIEAVSMVSQALCMVYAGNNDEALEILGRAKTFTKGNMSSPYLLSAGIYTDMRQYEAARADFEKYRKMTGGSDNMFKKMIAEKPEKDKTAPAIKTDSTKNQAVSSAADATFKPVQNEKAVQTPAVKQHPKMEKPRPQRSLKKSVNADSISFF
;
A
#
# COMPACT_ATOMS: atom_id res chain seq x y z
N MET A 1 38.54 -55.54 -53.40
CA MET A 1 37.57 -54.58 -52.85
C MET A 1 36.63 -54.26 -53.99
N ASN A 2 35.42 -54.84 -53.96
CA ASN A 2 34.44 -54.67 -55.04
C ASN A 2 33.79 -53.29 -54.89
N GLU A 3 34.16 -52.37 -55.77
CA GLU A 3 33.34 -51.21 -56.12
C GLU A 3 32.15 -51.72 -56.91
N GLY A 4 31.10 -52.10 -56.20
CA GLY A 4 29.78 -52.30 -56.81
C GLY A 4 29.26 -50.93 -57.22
N ASN A 5 29.21 -50.67 -58.53
CA ASN A 5 28.38 -49.64 -59.13
C ASN A 5 26.95 -49.78 -58.56
N MET A 6 26.63 -48.97 -57.56
CA MET A 6 25.26 -48.73 -57.16
C MET A 6 24.64 -47.89 -58.29
N GLU A 7 23.98 -48.54 -59.24
CA GLU A 7 22.98 -47.91 -60.10
C GLU A 7 21.75 -47.56 -59.25
N ASN A 8 21.94 -46.84 -58.14
CA ASN A 8 20.83 -46.42 -57.31
C ASN A 8 20.15 -45.26 -58.02
N SER A 9 18.91 -45.47 -58.44
CA SER A 9 18.08 -44.40 -58.96
C SER A 9 18.00 -43.28 -57.92
N SER A 10 17.94 -42.02 -58.37
CA SER A 10 17.76 -40.85 -57.49
C SER A 10 16.60 -41.02 -56.49
N LEU A 11 15.58 -41.80 -56.86
CA LEU A 11 14.46 -42.19 -56.00
C LEU A 11 14.87 -43.09 -54.83
N GLU A 12 15.69 -44.11 -55.08
CA GLU A 12 16.15 -45.05 -54.04
C GLU A 12 17.05 -44.33 -53.02
N LEU A 13 17.91 -43.43 -53.51
CA LEU A 13 18.73 -42.59 -52.65
C LEU A 13 17.85 -41.67 -51.79
N TYR A 14 16.80 -41.09 -52.38
CA TYR A 14 15.89 -40.22 -51.66
C TYR A 14 15.10 -40.98 -50.58
N GLU A 15 14.55 -42.14 -50.90
CA GLU A 15 13.87 -43.00 -49.93
C GLU A 15 14.79 -43.43 -48.78
N THR A 16 16.04 -43.79 -49.11
CA THR A 16 17.06 -44.14 -48.11
C THR A 16 17.34 -42.96 -47.18
N ALA A 17 17.56 -41.77 -47.74
CA ALA A 17 17.79 -40.55 -46.95
C ALA A 17 16.57 -40.19 -46.08
N TYR A 18 15.36 -40.40 -46.60
CA TYR A 18 14.12 -40.16 -45.88
C TYR A 18 13.96 -41.11 -44.69
N ASN A 19 14.24 -42.40 -44.88
CA ASN A 19 14.21 -43.38 -43.79
C ASN A 19 15.28 -43.06 -42.73
N LEU A 20 16.50 -42.71 -43.14
CA LEU A 20 17.55 -42.29 -42.21
C LEU A 20 17.13 -41.05 -41.40
N HIS A 21 16.48 -40.08 -42.03
CA HIS A 21 16.01 -38.85 -41.37
C HIS A 21 14.88 -39.14 -40.39
N TYR A 22 13.78 -39.74 -40.86
CA TYR A 22 12.52 -39.79 -40.11
C TYR A 22 12.30 -41.09 -39.32
N VAL A 23 12.88 -42.21 -39.76
CA VAL A 23 12.71 -43.51 -39.10
C VAL A 23 13.87 -43.78 -38.15
N GLU A 24 15.10 -43.62 -38.62
CA GLU A 24 16.30 -43.93 -37.84
C GLU A 24 16.82 -42.74 -37.03
N GLY A 25 16.42 -41.51 -37.38
CA GLY A 25 16.88 -40.28 -36.72
C GLY A 25 18.36 -39.94 -36.97
N ASN A 26 19.01 -40.61 -37.92
CA ASN A 26 20.40 -40.37 -38.28
C ASN A 26 20.50 -39.21 -39.28
N LEU A 27 20.40 -37.99 -38.76
CA LEU A 27 20.42 -36.75 -39.53
C LEU A 27 21.72 -36.54 -40.31
N SER A 28 22.86 -36.99 -39.78
CA SER A 28 24.16 -36.80 -40.42
C SER A 28 24.26 -37.59 -41.73
N ASP A 29 23.90 -38.87 -41.71
CA ASP A 29 23.90 -39.70 -42.91
C ASP A 29 22.79 -39.30 -43.89
N ALA A 30 21.60 -38.95 -43.39
CA ALA A 30 20.54 -38.42 -44.24
C ALA A 30 20.98 -37.16 -45.01
N CYS A 31 21.63 -36.20 -44.32
CA CYS A 31 22.18 -35.00 -44.96
C CYS A 31 23.24 -35.31 -46.02
N ARG A 32 24.09 -36.32 -45.77
CA ARG A 32 25.12 -36.75 -46.73
C ARG A 32 24.48 -37.27 -48.01
N ILE A 33 23.44 -38.11 -47.89
CA ILE A 33 22.74 -38.67 -49.05
C ILE A 33 21.93 -37.60 -49.78
N TYR A 34 21.24 -36.70 -49.09
CA TYR A 34 20.55 -35.58 -49.74
C TYR A 34 21.51 -34.69 -50.56
N LYS A 35 22.74 -34.45 -50.07
CA LYS A 35 23.76 -33.73 -50.86
C LYS A 35 24.20 -34.53 -52.08
N ALA A 36 24.42 -35.83 -51.93
CA ALA A 36 24.78 -36.70 -53.06
C ALA A 36 23.70 -36.67 -54.17
N ILE A 37 22.41 -36.67 -53.81
CA ILE A 37 21.31 -36.55 -54.78
C ILE A 37 21.37 -35.23 -55.55
N ILE A 38 21.68 -34.12 -54.86
CA ILE A 38 21.78 -32.79 -55.48
C ILE A 38 22.98 -32.70 -56.44
N ASP A 39 24.11 -33.28 -56.05
CA ASP A 39 25.35 -33.22 -56.81
C ASP A 39 25.35 -34.17 -58.01
N GLU A 40 24.80 -35.39 -57.85
CA GLU A 40 24.83 -36.45 -58.87
C GLU A 40 23.61 -36.43 -59.80
N PHE A 41 22.45 -35.94 -59.35
CA PHE A 41 21.19 -35.95 -60.10
C PHE A 41 20.50 -34.57 -60.10
N PRO A 42 21.13 -33.50 -60.60
CA PRO A 42 20.59 -32.14 -60.52
C PRO A 42 19.27 -31.96 -61.29
N ASP A 43 19.05 -32.75 -62.34
CA ASP A 43 17.85 -32.68 -63.20
C ASP A 43 16.69 -33.58 -62.71
N SER A 44 16.87 -34.32 -61.60
CA SER A 44 15.81 -35.18 -61.06
C SER A 44 14.79 -34.40 -60.23
N ASN A 45 13.58 -34.93 -60.11
CA ASN A 45 12.55 -34.33 -59.24
C ASN A 45 12.95 -34.45 -57.76
N GLU A 46 13.68 -35.51 -57.44
CA GLU A 46 14.20 -35.89 -56.13
C GLU A 46 15.24 -34.89 -55.62
N CYS A 47 15.99 -34.24 -56.51
CA CYS A 47 16.90 -33.13 -56.17
C CYS A 47 16.14 -31.97 -55.49
N GLY A 48 15.00 -31.56 -56.05
CA GLY A 48 14.17 -30.49 -55.46
C GLY A 48 13.71 -30.84 -54.04
N TYR A 49 13.29 -32.09 -53.82
CA TYR A 49 12.91 -32.55 -52.49
C TYR A 49 14.10 -32.62 -51.52
N ALA A 50 15.25 -33.10 -51.98
CA ALA A 50 16.47 -33.17 -51.17
C ALA A 50 16.95 -31.79 -50.69
N VAL A 51 16.88 -30.77 -51.55
CA VAL A 51 17.19 -29.37 -51.18
C VAL A 51 16.28 -28.88 -50.06
N ILE A 52 14.97 -29.10 -50.19
CA ILE A 52 13.99 -28.67 -49.19
C ILE A 52 14.26 -29.35 -47.84
N GLN A 53 14.57 -30.64 -47.85
CA GLN A 53 14.84 -31.37 -46.60
C GLN A 53 16.14 -30.91 -45.93
N LEU A 54 17.20 -30.66 -46.70
CA LEU A 54 18.44 -30.07 -46.15
C LEU A 54 18.20 -28.70 -45.52
N GLN A 55 17.42 -27.83 -46.17
CA GLN A 55 17.09 -26.51 -45.61
C GLN A 55 16.29 -26.64 -44.31
N LYS A 56 15.33 -27.57 -44.23
CA LYS A 56 14.57 -27.83 -43.00
C LYS A 56 15.47 -28.29 -41.85
N ILE A 57 16.40 -29.20 -42.11
CA ILE A 57 17.35 -29.68 -41.10
C ILE A 57 18.23 -28.51 -40.61
N GLN A 58 18.78 -27.71 -41.52
CA GLN A 58 19.60 -26.54 -41.16
C GLN A 58 18.82 -25.49 -40.36
N ALA A 59 17.57 -25.21 -40.74
CA ALA A 59 16.72 -24.27 -40.03
C ALA A 59 16.41 -24.74 -38.60
N ASN A 60 16.20 -26.05 -38.40
CA ASN A 60 16.00 -26.64 -37.08
C ASN A 60 17.24 -26.51 -36.20
N GLU A 61 18.44 -26.78 -36.72
CA GLU A 61 19.69 -26.59 -35.95
C GLU A 61 19.90 -25.14 -35.49
N ILE A 62 19.55 -24.18 -36.34
CA ILE A 62 19.62 -22.75 -36.00
C ILE A 62 18.58 -22.41 -34.91
N SER A 63 17.37 -22.94 -35.03
CA SER A 63 16.29 -22.74 -34.06
C SER A 63 16.66 -23.27 -32.67
N GLU A 64 17.28 -24.46 -32.59
CA GLU A 64 17.74 -25.03 -31.32
C GLU A 64 18.88 -24.22 -30.69
N LYS A 65 19.80 -23.72 -31.51
CA LYS A 65 20.87 -22.81 -31.05
C LYS A 65 20.32 -21.48 -30.53
N ILE A 66 19.20 -20.99 -31.07
CA ILE A 66 18.57 -19.76 -30.59
C ILE A 66 17.83 -20.02 -29.26
N LYS A 67 17.13 -21.14 -29.13
CA LYS A 67 16.39 -21.49 -27.89
C LYS A 67 17.31 -21.67 -26.68
N THR A 68 18.53 -22.17 -26.89
CA THR A 68 19.51 -22.38 -25.80
C THR A 68 20.13 -21.08 -25.27
N VAL A 69 20.01 -19.96 -25.99
CA VAL A 69 20.60 -18.66 -25.58
C VAL A 69 19.60 -17.77 -24.83
N GLN A 70 18.31 -18.12 -24.79
CA GLN A 70 17.35 -17.46 -23.89
C GLN A 70 17.57 -17.92 -22.44
N SER A 71 18.65 -17.43 -21.82
CA SER A 71 18.73 -17.42 -20.36
C SER A 71 17.58 -16.58 -19.81
N PRO A 72 16.98 -16.97 -18.67
CA PRO A 72 15.90 -16.19 -18.07
C PRO A 72 16.41 -14.78 -17.80
N ASN A 73 15.62 -13.77 -18.14
CA ASN A 73 15.91 -12.35 -17.86
C ASN A 73 15.84 -12.07 -16.36
N ILE A 74 16.76 -12.64 -15.60
CA ILE A 74 16.98 -12.49 -14.16
C ILE A 74 16.91 -11.01 -13.72
N PRO A 75 17.55 -10.04 -14.40
CA PRO A 75 17.43 -8.63 -13.99
C PRO A 75 16.00 -8.08 -14.10
N GLY A 76 15.21 -8.54 -15.08
CA GLY A 76 13.81 -8.14 -15.23
C GLY A 76 12.94 -8.69 -14.11
N ILE A 77 13.17 -9.94 -13.71
CA ILE A 77 12.44 -10.57 -12.60
C ILE A 77 12.75 -9.87 -11.28
N ILE A 78 14.02 -9.55 -11.02
CA ILE A 78 14.44 -8.82 -9.81
C ILE A 78 13.78 -7.44 -9.75
N ALA A 79 13.76 -6.70 -10.86
CA ALA A 79 13.12 -5.39 -10.93
C ALA A 79 11.62 -5.46 -10.56
N VAL A 80 10.89 -6.45 -11.11
CA VAL A 80 9.47 -6.65 -10.80
C VAL A 80 9.27 -6.97 -9.31
N VAL A 81 10.06 -7.88 -8.75
CA VAL A 81 9.98 -8.23 -7.32
C VAL A 81 10.23 -7.01 -6.44
N CYS A 82 11.25 -6.20 -6.74
CA CYS A 82 11.54 -4.95 -6.01
C CYS A 82 10.36 -3.97 -6.07
N THR A 83 9.71 -3.80 -7.23
CA THR A 83 8.55 -2.90 -7.33
C THR A 83 7.37 -3.36 -6.48
N ILE A 84 7.10 -4.67 -6.43
CA ILE A 84 6.04 -5.23 -5.59
C ILE A 84 6.33 -4.97 -4.12
N ILE A 85 7.57 -5.19 -3.68
CA ILE A 85 8.00 -4.92 -2.29
C ILE A 85 7.80 -3.43 -1.95
N CYS A 86 8.21 -2.51 -2.84
CA CYS A 86 8.02 -1.07 -2.61
C CYS A 86 6.53 -0.68 -2.45
N VAL A 87 5.64 -1.26 -3.25
CA VAL A 87 4.19 -0.99 -3.15
C VAL A 87 3.63 -1.50 -1.83
N VAL A 88 4.05 -2.69 -1.39
CA VAL A 88 3.62 -3.26 -0.09
C VAL A 88 4.09 -2.39 1.07
N VAL A 89 5.35 -1.93 1.05
CA VAL A 89 5.88 -1.05 2.10
C VAL A 89 5.12 0.29 2.16
N MET A 90 4.79 0.89 1.00
CA MET A 90 3.96 2.10 0.97
C MET A 90 2.57 1.88 1.57
N LEU A 91 1.92 0.76 1.26
CA LEU A 91 0.59 0.43 1.81
C LEU A 91 0.64 0.30 3.34
N ILE A 92 1.66 -0.36 3.88
CA ILE A 92 1.86 -0.48 5.33
C ILE A 92 2.06 0.90 5.96
N ALA A 93 2.92 1.73 5.36
CA ALA A 93 3.16 3.09 5.85
C ALA A 93 1.88 3.94 5.89
N LEU A 94 1.03 3.87 4.86
CA LEU A 94 -0.26 4.57 4.84
C LEU A 94 -1.22 4.12 5.94
N ILE A 95 -1.26 2.82 6.25
CA ILE A 95 -2.08 2.29 7.34
C ILE A 95 -1.56 2.82 8.70
N LEU A 96 -0.24 2.86 8.89
CA LEU A 96 0.37 3.39 10.12
C LEU A 96 0.10 4.88 10.29
N ILE A 97 0.20 5.68 9.21
CA ILE A 97 -0.13 7.12 9.26
C ILE A 97 -1.59 7.33 9.65
N LYS A 98 -2.53 6.62 9.02
CA LYS A 98 -3.95 6.72 9.38
C LYS A 98 -4.23 6.36 10.84
N LYS A 99 -3.51 5.37 11.38
CA LYS A 99 -3.61 5.02 12.80
C LYS A 99 -3.07 6.15 13.68
N ALA A 100 -1.92 6.72 13.33
CA ALA A 100 -1.33 7.84 14.06
C ALA A 100 -2.24 9.08 14.04
N ASP A 101 -2.85 9.43 12.90
CA ASP A 101 -3.77 10.57 12.80
C ASP A 101 -4.96 10.42 13.77
N SER A 102 -5.52 9.22 13.89
CA SER A 102 -6.61 8.95 14.83
C SER A 102 -6.20 9.08 16.30
N GLU A 103 -4.96 8.73 16.64
CA GLU A 103 -4.42 8.90 17.99
C GLU A 103 -4.13 10.38 18.29
N ILE A 104 -3.58 11.12 17.32
CA ILE A 104 -3.34 12.56 17.43
C ILE A 104 -4.66 13.32 17.62
N GLU A 105 -5.69 12.97 16.85
CA GLU A 105 -7.02 13.57 16.97
C GLU A 105 -7.61 13.32 18.36
N ALA A 106 -7.50 12.10 18.89
CA ALA A 106 -7.96 11.78 20.24
C ALA A 106 -7.20 12.58 21.32
N VAL A 107 -5.87 12.73 21.18
CA VAL A 107 -5.06 13.56 22.08
C VAL A 107 -5.48 15.03 22.01
N SER A 108 -5.73 15.54 20.80
CA SER A 108 -6.22 16.91 20.60
C SER A 108 -7.57 17.14 21.30
N MET A 109 -8.50 16.19 21.19
CA MET A 109 -9.80 16.26 21.88
C MET A 109 -9.65 16.25 23.40
N VAL A 110 -8.76 15.41 23.96
CA VAL A 110 -8.50 15.40 25.40
C VAL A 110 -7.91 16.72 25.87
N SER A 111 -6.98 17.30 25.11
CA SER A 111 -6.42 18.63 25.40
C SER A 111 -7.49 19.71 25.37
N GLN A 112 -8.36 19.72 24.35
CA GLN A 112 -9.46 20.66 24.24
C GLN A 112 -10.46 20.52 25.39
N ALA A 113 -10.81 19.29 25.77
CA ALA A 113 -11.69 19.04 26.91
C ALA A 113 -11.08 19.57 28.22
N LEU A 114 -9.77 19.39 28.41
CA LEU A 114 -9.07 19.92 29.58
C LEU A 114 -9.14 21.46 29.63
N CYS A 115 -9.00 22.14 28.49
CA CYS A 115 -9.20 23.59 28.41
C CYS A 115 -10.63 23.99 28.83
N MET A 116 -11.65 23.22 28.43
CA MET A 116 -13.05 23.48 28.82
C MET A 116 -13.28 23.28 30.32
N VAL A 117 -12.65 22.27 30.93
CA VAL A 117 -12.68 22.07 32.39
C VAL A 117 -12.08 23.28 33.12
N TYR A 118 -10.93 23.79 32.67
CA TYR A 118 -10.31 24.97 33.27
C TYR A 118 -11.13 26.26 33.08
N ALA A 119 -11.93 26.33 32.02
CA ALA A 119 -12.89 27.41 31.80
C ALA A 119 -14.18 27.26 32.64
N GLY A 120 -14.35 26.15 33.37
CA GLY A 120 -15.55 25.83 34.14
C GLY A 120 -16.72 25.28 33.31
N ASN A 121 -16.51 25.01 32.02
CA ASN A 121 -17.53 24.47 31.13
C ASN A 121 -17.51 22.93 31.10
N ASN A 122 -17.96 22.33 32.20
CA ASN A 122 -17.88 20.88 32.42
C ASN A 122 -18.75 20.06 31.46
N ASP A 123 -19.90 20.58 31.03
CA ASP A 123 -20.81 19.87 30.13
C ASP A 123 -20.21 19.74 28.72
N GLU A 124 -19.61 20.81 28.20
CA GLU A 124 -18.91 20.80 26.90
C GLU A 124 -17.65 19.92 26.95
N ALA A 125 -16.92 19.94 28.07
CA ALA A 125 -15.79 19.04 28.30
C ALA A 125 -16.21 17.56 28.23
N LEU A 126 -17.31 17.20 28.86
CA LEU A 126 -17.85 15.83 28.84
C LEU A 126 -18.31 15.41 27.44
N GLU A 127 -18.88 16.32 26.64
CA GLU A 127 -19.25 16.03 25.26
C GLU A 127 -18.02 15.72 24.38
N ILE A 128 -16.97 16.55 24.49
CA ILE A 128 -15.70 16.34 23.76
C ILE A 128 -15.05 15.01 24.19
N LEU A 129 -15.05 14.71 25.49
CA LEU A 129 -14.55 13.42 25.99
C LEU A 129 -15.41 12.24 25.53
N GLY A 130 -16.73 12.42 25.41
CA GLY A 130 -17.63 11.45 24.82
C GLY A 130 -17.23 11.09 23.39
N ARG A 131 -16.92 12.10 22.58
CA ARG A 131 -16.39 11.90 21.22
C ARG A 131 -15.04 11.20 21.26
N ALA A 132 -14.08 11.66 22.07
CA ALA A 132 -12.75 11.05 22.19
C ALA A 132 -12.80 9.56 22.57
N LYS A 133 -13.75 9.13 23.42
CA LYS A 133 -13.96 7.71 23.77
C LYS A 133 -14.34 6.84 22.57
N THR A 134 -15.00 7.39 21.55
CA THR A 134 -15.40 6.64 20.35
C THR A 134 -14.25 6.45 19.37
N PHE A 135 -13.31 7.39 19.29
CA PHE A 135 -12.14 7.32 18.41
C PHE A 135 -11.11 6.28 18.87
N THR A 136 -11.01 6.05 20.17
CA THR A 136 -9.86 5.32 20.73
C THR A 136 -10.05 3.81 20.76
N LYS A 137 -11.25 3.28 20.47
CA LYS A 137 -11.61 1.83 20.45
C LYS A 137 -10.95 0.99 21.57
N GLY A 138 -10.74 1.59 22.76
CA GLY A 138 -10.14 0.92 23.91
C GLY A 138 -8.62 1.02 24.07
N ASN A 139 -7.89 1.69 23.16
CA ASN A 139 -6.44 1.88 23.27
C ASN A 139 -6.03 3.07 24.16
N MET A 140 -6.93 4.02 24.39
CA MET A 140 -6.65 5.22 25.18
C MET A 140 -7.59 5.28 26.39
N SER A 141 -7.00 5.19 27.57
CA SER A 141 -7.72 5.16 28.84
C SER A 141 -7.97 6.56 29.41
N SER A 142 -7.17 7.56 29.02
CA SER A 142 -7.23 8.91 29.59
C SER A 142 -8.58 9.63 29.47
N PRO A 143 -9.40 9.49 28.39
CA PRO A 143 -10.69 10.16 28.33
C PRO A 143 -11.67 9.68 29.41
N TYR A 144 -11.60 8.39 29.78
CA TYR A 144 -12.43 7.79 30.84
C TYR A 144 -12.00 8.26 32.22
N LEU A 145 -10.69 8.41 32.45
CA LEU A 145 -10.17 8.91 33.71
C LEU A 145 -10.57 10.37 33.92
N LEU A 146 -10.42 11.20 32.88
CA LEU A 146 -10.73 12.63 32.97
C LEU A 146 -12.24 12.86 33.16
N SER A 147 -13.10 12.14 32.43
CA SER A 147 -14.55 12.26 32.62
C SER A 147 -15.00 11.77 33.99
N ALA A 148 -14.39 10.72 34.55
CA ALA A 148 -14.68 10.28 35.91
C ALA A 148 -14.32 11.36 36.95
N GLY A 149 -13.21 12.09 36.75
CA GLY A 149 -12.85 13.25 37.57
C GLY A 149 -13.93 14.33 37.51
N ILE A 150 -14.32 14.75 36.30
CA ILE A 150 -15.35 15.78 36.09
C ILE A 150 -16.69 15.36 36.72
N TYR A 151 -17.13 14.11 36.53
CA TYR A 151 -18.35 13.60 37.16
C TYR A 151 -18.28 13.60 38.69
N THR A 152 -17.10 13.34 39.26
CA THR A 152 -16.89 13.40 40.71
C THR A 152 -17.05 14.84 41.21
N ASP A 153 -16.46 15.81 40.52
CA ASP A 153 -16.59 17.24 40.85
C ASP A 153 -18.04 17.73 40.74
N MET A 154 -18.80 17.20 39.78
CA MET A 154 -20.24 17.46 39.61
C MET A 154 -21.14 16.66 40.56
N ARG A 155 -20.57 15.88 41.49
CA ARG A 155 -21.29 14.96 42.41
C ARG A 155 -22.14 13.88 41.70
N GLN A 156 -21.83 13.56 40.46
CA GLN A 156 -22.47 12.50 39.67
C GLN A 156 -21.73 11.16 39.84
N TYR A 157 -21.70 10.65 41.07
CA TYR A 157 -20.85 9.52 41.46
C TYR A 157 -21.11 8.22 40.69
N GLU A 158 -22.35 7.95 40.28
CA GLU A 158 -22.66 6.71 39.52
C GLU A 158 -22.09 6.77 38.10
N ALA A 159 -22.12 7.94 37.45
CA ALA A 159 -21.48 8.14 36.14
C ALA A 159 -19.94 8.09 36.25
N ALA A 160 -19.39 8.73 37.29
CA ALA A 160 -17.96 8.66 37.59
C ALA A 160 -17.48 7.22 37.78
N ARG A 161 -18.24 6.42 38.54
CA ARG A 161 -17.94 5.01 38.79
C ARG A 161 -17.96 4.18 37.50
N ALA A 162 -18.95 4.39 36.64
CA ALA A 162 -19.06 3.66 35.38
C ALA A 162 -17.87 3.93 34.45
N ASP A 163 -17.43 5.18 34.33
CA ASP A 163 -16.25 5.52 33.52
C ASP A 163 -14.95 5.02 34.13
N PHE A 164 -14.81 5.10 35.46
CA PHE A 164 -13.63 4.60 36.15
C PHE A 164 -13.49 3.08 36.05
N GLU A 165 -14.60 2.33 36.07
CA GLU A 165 -14.57 0.88 35.86
C GLU A 165 -14.08 0.53 34.44
N LYS A 166 -14.48 1.29 33.42
CA LYS A 166 -13.96 1.12 32.06
C LYS A 166 -12.47 1.43 31.99
N TYR A 167 -12.02 2.54 32.61
CA TYR A 167 -10.60 2.87 32.73
C TYR A 167 -9.79 1.74 33.37
N ARG A 168 -10.30 1.16 34.47
CA ARG A 168 -9.65 0.06 35.19
C ARG A 168 -9.53 -1.19 34.33
N LYS A 169 -10.59 -1.54 33.60
CA LYS A 169 -10.58 -2.70 32.68
C LYS A 169 -9.53 -2.53 31.57
N MET A 170 -9.28 -1.30 31.11
CA MET A 170 -8.29 -1.01 30.06
C MET A 170 -6.84 -1.00 30.56
N THR A 171 -6.59 -0.50 31.77
CA THR A 171 -5.21 -0.30 32.28
C THR A 171 -4.71 -1.42 33.18
N GLY A 172 -5.57 -2.37 33.60
CA GLY A 172 -5.22 -3.40 34.58
C GLY A 172 -4.88 -2.83 35.96
N GLY A 173 -5.32 -1.60 36.24
CA GLY A 173 -4.90 -0.82 37.41
C GLY A 173 -5.30 -1.41 38.77
N SER A 174 -4.47 -1.10 39.78
CA SER A 174 -4.61 -1.54 41.17
C SER A 174 -5.89 -1.01 41.86
N ASP A 175 -6.53 -1.87 42.65
CA ASP A 175 -7.79 -1.60 43.38
C ASP A 175 -7.75 -0.38 44.32
N ASN A 176 -6.57 0.11 44.70
CA ASN A 176 -6.41 1.16 45.71
C ASN A 176 -7.00 2.51 45.29
N MET A 177 -6.92 2.88 44.01
CA MET A 177 -7.45 4.16 43.51
C MET A 177 -8.99 4.13 43.43
N PHE A 178 -9.54 2.97 43.07
CA PHE A 178 -10.99 2.72 43.02
C PHE A 178 -11.61 2.71 44.42
N LYS A 179 -10.94 2.09 45.39
CA LYS A 179 -11.38 2.09 46.79
C LYS A 179 -11.45 3.50 47.37
N LYS A 180 -10.49 4.37 47.04
CA LYS A 180 -10.50 5.78 47.47
C LYS A 180 -11.70 6.54 46.91
N MET A 181 -12.02 6.37 45.64
CA MET A 181 -13.14 7.05 44.98
C MET A 181 -14.51 6.53 45.46
N ILE A 182 -14.62 5.25 45.83
CA ILE A 182 -15.85 4.70 46.44
C ILE A 182 -16.02 5.15 47.89
N ALA A 183 -14.93 5.21 48.66
CA ALA A 183 -14.95 5.66 50.05
C ALA A 183 -15.31 7.16 50.17
N GLU A 184 -15.07 7.94 49.12
CA GLU A 184 -15.48 9.35 49.01
C GLU A 184 -16.95 9.56 48.65
N LYS A 185 -17.80 8.52 48.57
CA LYS A 185 -19.26 8.74 48.61
C LYS A 185 -19.53 9.57 49.86
N PRO A 186 -19.99 10.83 49.75
CA PRO A 186 -20.28 11.61 50.95
C PRO A 186 -21.28 10.80 51.76
N GLU A 187 -20.90 10.45 52.98
CA GLU A 187 -21.86 9.93 53.96
C GLU A 187 -23.03 10.89 53.93
N LYS A 188 -24.18 10.36 53.50
CA LYS A 188 -25.49 11.02 53.38
C LYS A 188 -25.49 12.37 54.07
N ASP A 189 -25.73 13.44 53.31
CA ASP A 189 -26.24 14.72 53.80
C ASP A 189 -27.42 14.43 54.75
N LYS A 190 -27.10 14.26 56.02
CA LYS A 190 -28.01 14.22 57.18
C LYS A 190 -27.92 15.56 57.88
N THR A 191 -27.94 16.64 57.11
CA THR A 191 -28.22 17.99 57.63
C THR A 191 -28.72 18.82 56.47
N ALA A 192 -30.00 18.65 56.12
CA ALA A 192 -30.75 19.71 55.50
C ALA A 192 -31.28 20.62 56.61
N PRO A 193 -30.74 21.83 56.84
CA PRO A 193 -31.52 22.86 57.48
C PRO A 193 -32.56 23.34 56.44
N ALA A 194 -33.83 23.32 56.86
CA ALA A 194 -34.93 23.87 56.10
C ALA A 194 -34.66 25.36 55.81
N ILE A 195 -34.27 25.69 54.58
CA ILE A 195 -34.31 27.07 54.09
C ILE A 195 -35.76 27.32 53.70
N LYS A 196 -36.44 28.08 54.57
CA LYS A 196 -37.71 28.72 54.25
C LYS A 196 -37.51 29.60 53.03
N THR A 197 -38.30 29.32 52.01
CA THR A 197 -38.66 30.25 50.96
C THR A 197 -39.24 31.51 51.59
N ASP A 198 -38.57 32.64 51.43
CA ASP A 198 -39.25 33.93 51.41
C ASP A 198 -38.72 34.75 50.25
N SER A 199 -39.66 35.06 49.35
CA SER A 199 -39.45 35.93 48.21
C SER A 199 -39.54 37.38 48.68
N THR A 200 -38.50 38.19 48.47
CA THR A 200 -38.68 39.66 48.39
C THR A 200 -37.68 40.28 47.42
N LYS A 201 -38.20 40.56 46.22
CA LYS A 201 -38.07 41.75 45.36
C LYS A 201 -37.02 42.84 45.74
N ASN A 202 -36.49 43.45 44.66
CA ASN A 202 -35.75 44.73 44.53
C ASN A 202 -34.22 44.61 44.58
N GLN A 203 -33.39 45.32 43.80
CA GLN A 203 -33.55 46.27 42.70
C GLN A 203 -32.11 46.55 42.18
N ALA A 204 -31.99 46.97 40.93
CA ALA A 204 -30.74 47.34 40.28
C ALA A 204 -30.00 48.48 41.01
N VAL A 205 -28.67 48.36 41.14
CA VAL A 205 -27.73 49.50 41.14
C VAL A 205 -26.42 49.08 40.47
N SER A 206 -26.07 49.83 39.43
CA SER A 206 -24.77 49.91 38.77
C SER A 206 -23.71 50.50 39.70
N SER A 207 -22.48 49.98 39.71
CA SER A 207 -21.27 50.81 39.48
C SER A 207 -20.00 49.96 39.47
N ALA A 208 -19.11 50.37 38.57
CA ALA A 208 -17.81 49.83 38.25
C ALA A 208 -16.75 49.97 39.38
N ALA A 209 -15.83 49.02 39.41
CA ALA A 209 -14.39 49.20 39.62
C ALA A 209 -13.69 47.90 39.17
N ASP A 210 -13.09 47.86 37.99
CA ASP A 210 -11.69 48.22 37.73
C ASP A 210 -10.70 47.10 38.12
N ALA A 211 -10.42 46.23 37.16
CA ALA A 211 -9.24 45.37 37.14
C ALA A 211 -8.79 45.22 35.68
N THR A 212 -8.07 46.23 35.23
CA THR A 212 -7.37 46.30 33.95
C THR A 212 -6.40 45.12 33.80
N PHE A 213 -6.74 44.14 32.95
CA PHE A 213 -5.79 43.12 32.49
C PHE A 213 -5.08 43.64 31.24
N LYS A 214 -3.78 43.93 31.38
CA LYS A 214 -2.87 44.27 30.28
C LYS A 214 -2.63 43.03 29.40
N PRO A 215 -2.79 43.09 28.07
CA PRO A 215 -2.23 42.08 27.18
C PRO A 215 -0.74 42.38 26.98
N VAL A 216 0.14 41.46 27.38
CA VAL A 216 1.55 41.49 27.00
C VAL A 216 1.64 41.07 25.54
N GLN A 217 1.67 42.06 24.65
CA GLN A 217 2.26 41.92 23.33
C GLN A 217 3.76 41.70 23.50
N ASN A 218 4.27 40.58 22.98
CA ASN A 218 5.69 40.43 22.72
C ASN A 218 5.85 40.04 21.25
N GLU A 219 5.80 41.06 20.39
CA GLU A 219 6.30 40.99 19.03
C GLU A 219 7.82 40.85 19.10
N LYS A 220 8.34 39.68 18.73
CA LYS A 220 9.69 39.58 18.17
C LYS A 220 9.56 39.21 16.71
N ALA A 221 9.75 40.23 15.89
CA ALA A 221 9.96 40.14 14.46
C ALA A 221 11.07 39.13 14.15
N VAL A 222 10.75 38.09 13.39
CA VAL A 222 11.74 37.32 12.64
C VAL A 222 11.47 37.58 11.16
N GLN A 223 12.47 38.18 10.55
CA GLN A 223 12.53 38.61 9.16
C GLN A 223 12.29 37.43 8.22
N THR A 224 11.39 37.65 7.28
CA THR A 224 11.16 36.83 6.09
C THR A 224 12.36 37.02 5.15
N PRO A 225 13.10 35.96 4.76
CA PRO A 225 14.01 36.07 3.63
C PRO A 225 13.22 35.97 2.31
N ALA A 226 13.64 36.83 1.39
CA ALA A 226 13.06 37.13 0.10
C ALA A 226 12.83 35.89 -0.80
N VAL A 227 11.65 35.91 -1.43
CA VAL A 227 11.27 35.10 -2.57
C VAL A 227 12.25 35.35 -3.73
N LYS A 228 13.15 34.40 -3.98
CA LYS A 228 13.84 34.28 -5.28
C LYS A 228 12.92 33.55 -6.25
N GLN A 229 12.29 34.32 -7.14
CA GLN A 229 11.73 33.83 -8.39
C GLN A 229 12.86 33.31 -9.29
N HIS A 230 12.73 32.08 -9.81
CA HIS A 230 13.41 31.54 -10.99
C HIS A 230 12.74 30.19 -11.38
N PRO A 231 12.88 29.70 -12.63
CA PRO A 231 12.01 29.97 -13.77
C PRO A 231 11.07 28.79 -14.09
N LYS A 232 10.00 29.07 -14.84
CA LYS A 232 9.17 28.07 -15.55
C LYS A 232 10.06 27.12 -16.35
N MET A 233 10.14 25.85 -15.93
CA MET A 233 10.60 24.78 -16.80
C MET A 233 9.44 24.31 -17.68
N GLU A 234 9.73 24.30 -18.98
CA GLU A 234 8.84 23.87 -20.06
C GLU A 234 8.36 22.43 -19.87
N LYS A 235 7.09 22.20 -20.22
CA LYS A 235 6.52 20.86 -20.38
C LYS A 235 7.27 20.13 -21.52
N PRO A 236 7.74 18.90 -21.32
CA PRO A 236 8.23 18.09 -22.42
C PRO A 236 7.07 17.80 -23.40
N ARG A 237 7.30 18.13 -24.67
CA ARG A 237 6.46 17.77 -25.82
C ARG A 237 6.15 16.27 -25.81
N PRO A 238 4.91 15.84 -26.12
CA PRO A 238 4.65 14.44 -26.40
C PRO A 238 5.40 14.03 -27.68
N GLN A 239 6.38 13.14 -27.55
CA GLN A 239 6.94 12.41 -28.69
C GLN A 239 5.83 11.56 -29.30
N ARG A 240 5.47 11.85 -30.55
CA ARG A 240 4.73 10.94 -31.42
C ARG A 240 5.52 9.64 -31.53
N SER A 241 5.07 8.58 -30.87
CA SER A 241 5.44 7.24 -31.26
C SER A 241 4.81 6.96 -32.62
N LEU A 242 5.66 6.68 -33.60
CA LEU A 242 5.28 6.15 -34.90
C LEU A 242 4.50 4.86 -34.68
N LYS A 243 3.20 4.88 -34.96
CA LYS A 243 2.43 3.66 -35.24
C LYS A 243 3.01 3.04 -36.50
N LYS A 244 3.88 2.03 -36.36
CA LYS A 244 4.07 1.03 -37.41
C LYS A 244 2.84 0.12 -37.37
N SER A 245 1.81 0.49 -38.14
CA SER A 245 0.82 -0.47 -38.61
C SER A 245 1.49 -1.33 -39.67
N VAL A 246 2.08 -2.46 -39.27
CA VAL A 246 2.36 -3.54 -40.21
C VAL A 246 1.09 -4.39 -40.22
N ASN A 247 0.40 -4.39 -41.36
CA ASN A 247 -0.73 -5.27 -41.63
C ASN A 247 -0.28 -6.73 -41.47
N ALA A 248 -1.08 -7.51 -40.75
CA ALA A 248 -0.85 -8.93 -40.50
C ALA A 248 -1.29 -9.85 -41.66
N ASP A 249 -1.66 -9.31 -42.83
CA ASP A 249 -2.28 -10.08 -43.92
C ASP A 249 -1.47 -10.11 -45.22
N SER A 250 -0.15 -10.27 -45.14
CA SER A 250 0.66 -10.52 -46.34
C SER A 250 1.81 -11.49 -46.11
N ILE A 251 1.49 -12.61 -45.43
CA ILE A 251 2.27 -13.86 -45.56
C ILE A 251 1.26 -14.95 -45.92
N SER A 252 0.76 -14.88 -47.15
CA SER A 252 0.26 -16.03 -47.87
C SER A 252 0.95 -15.98 -49.22
N PHE A 253 2.07 -16.68 -49.34
CA PHE A 253 2.54 -17.35 -50.56
C PHE A 253 3.86 -18.05 -50.19
N PHE A 254 3.93 -19.33 -50.59
CA PHE A 254 4.97 -20.33 -50.37
C PHE A 254 4.86 -21.14 -49.07
#